data_AF-A0A7I7YCW7-F1
#
_entry.id   AF-A0A7I7YCW7-F1
#
_cell.length_a   1.000
_cell.length_b   1.000
_cell.length_c   1.000
_cell.angle_alpha   90.00
_cell.angle_beta   90.00
_cell.angle_gamma   90.00
#
_symmetry.space_group_name_H-M   'P 1'
#
loop_
_entity.id
_entity.type
_entity.pdbx_description
1 polymer ?
#
loop_
_entity_poly.entity_id
_entity_poly.type
_entity_poly.pdbx_seq_one_letter_code
_entity_poly.pdbx_strand_id
1 'polypeptide(L)'
;MLISNARSAASANPSGHHHHGTHNRSRYRTLCAATRVSDTRSRVICGPVSTSLASQVNIVRLDPGLPLPSRAHEGDAGVDLFSAEDVQLAPGHRALVRTGVAVAIPFGMVGLVHPRSGLAARVGLSIVNSPGTIDAGYRGEIKVSLINLDPVAPIDVHRGDRIAQLLVQRVELVELVEVSSFDEAGLAETSRGDGGHGSSGGHASL
;
A
#
# COMPACT_ATOMS: atom_id res chain seq x y z
N MET A 1 0.47 35.69 66.42
CA MET A 1 -0.13 34.54 67.11
C MET A 1 0.43 33.28 66.46
N LEU A 2 1.33 32.58 67.18
CA LEU A 2 1.69 31.13 67.18
C LEU A 2 1.55 30.35 65.84
N ILE A 3 2.61 29.86 65.17
CA ILE A 3 3.65 28.83 65.48
C ILE A 3 3.12 27.38 65.63
N SER A 4 3.83 26.46 64.95
CA SER A 4 4.04 25.00 65.15
C SER A 4 3.15 24.04 64.33
N ASN A 5 3.68 23.15 63.47
CA ASN A 5 4.69 22.06 63.56
C ASN A 5 4.11 20.69 63.99
N ALA A 6 4.37 19.65 63.17
CA ALA A 6 4.87 18.30 63.53
C ALA A 6 4.50 17.29 62.41
N ARG A 7 5.48 16.74 61.66
CA ARG A 7 6.22 15.45 61.87
C ARG A 7 5.33 14.20 61.65
N SER A 8 5.76 13.06 61.11
CA SER A 8 7.01 12.51 60.58
C SER A 8 6.75 11.01 60.28
N ALA A 9 7.72 10.35 59.61
CA ALA A 9 7.98 8.91 59.44
C ALA A 9 7.44 8.29 58.13
N ALA A 10 8.24 7.95 57.12
CA ALA A 10 9.47 7.13 57.00
C ALA A 10 9.25 5.62 57.15
N SER A 11 9.57 4.87 56.08
CA SER A 11 10.11 3.48 56.06
C SER A 11 9.93 2.92 54.63
N ALA A 12 10.94 2.91 53.77
CA ALA A 12 11.99 1.89 53.60
C ALA A 12 11.67 0.94 52.41
N ASN A 13 12.52 1.02 51.38
CA ASN A 13 12.76 0.03 50.33
C ASN A 13 13.65 -1.10 50.94
N PRO A 14 13.65 -2.37 50.48
CA PRO A 14 14.36 -2.70 49.24
C PRO A 14 13.90 -3.98 48.45
N SER A 15 14.32 -4.01 47.18
CA SER A 15 14.83 -5.16 46.39
C SER A 15 14.00 -6.44 46.21
N GLY A 16 13.72 -6.75 44.94
CA GLY A 16 13.37 -8.09 44.47
C GLY A 16 13.41 -8.19 42.95
N HIS A 17 14.58 -8.54 42.39
CA HIS A 17 14.71 -9.01 41.01
C HIS A 17 14.06 -10.38 40.89
N HIS A 18 13.09 -10.54 39.97
CA HIS A 18 12.82 -11.84 39.35
C HIS A 18 12.43 -11.65 37.88
N HIS A 19 13.34 -12.11 37.02
CA HIS A 19 13.05 -12.47 35.64
C HIS A 19 12.09 -13.66 35.62
N HIS A 20 10.91 -13.48 35.03
CA HIS A 20 10.19 -14.60 34.42
C HIS A 20 9.61 -14.18 33.09
N GLY A 21 10.27 -14.64 32.02
CA GLY A 21 9.76 -14.58 30.67
C GLY A 21 8.51 -15.44 30.55
N THR A 22 7.41 -14.82 30.16
CA THR A 22 6.22 -15.53 29.71
C THR A 22 6.29 -15.61 28.19
N HIS A 23 6.73 -16.77 27.72
CA HIS A 23 6.66 -17.16 26.32
C HIS A 23 5.21 -17.10 25.84
N ASN A 24 4.92 -16.17 24.93
CA ASN A 24 3.68 -16.14 24.18
C ASN A 24 3.63 -17.37 23.26
N ARG A 25 2.94 -18.42 23.70
CA ARG A 25 2.73 -19.66 22.93
C ARG A 25 1.75 -19.40 21.78
N SER A 26 2.28 -18.93 20.65
CA SER A 26 1.57 -19.00 19.37
C SER A 26 1.27 -20.46 19.04
N ARG A 27 -0.01 -20.73 18.78
CA ARG A 27 -0.53 -22.04 18.37
C ARG A 27 -0.09 -22.31 16.94
N TYR A 28 1.04 -22.98 16.76
CA TYR A 28 1.48 -23.44 15.45
C TYR A 28 0.71 -24.70 15.04
N ARG A 29 -0.05 -24.59 13.95
CA ARG A 29 -0.68 -25.73 13.28
C ARG A 29 0.32 -26.27 12.26
N THR A 30 0.91 -27.43 12.53
CA THR A 30 1.83 -28.12 11.61
C THR A 30 1.04 -28.63 10.40
N LEU A 31 1.32 -28.07 9.22
CA LEU A 31 0.91 -28.66 7.94
C LEU A 31 2.14 -29.35 7.34
N CYS A 32 2.26 -30.66 7.56
CA CYS A 32 3.21 -31.50 6.85
C CYS A 32 2.64 -31.82 5.46
N ALA A 33 3.24 -31.29 4.40
CA ALA A 33 3.03 -31.81 3.05
C ALA A 33 3.99 -32.98 2.83
N ALA A 34 3.45 -34.19 2.69
CA ALA A 34 4.23 -35.39 2.40
C ALA A 34 4.28 -35.61 0.88
N THR A 35 5.41 -35.31 0.24
CA THR A 35 5.73 -35.81 -1.10
C THR A 35 6.38 -37.18 -0.97
N ARG A 36 5.71 -38.22 -1.51
CA ARG A 36 6.27 -39.57 -1.60
C ARG A 36 7.35 -39.58 -2.68
N VAL A 37 8.60 -39.71 -2.29
CA VAL A 37 9.69 -40.14 -3.17
C VAL A 37 10.16 -41.50 -2.65
N SER A 38 10.20 -42.48 -3.55
CA SER A 38 10.60 -43.86 -3.31
C SER A 38 12.03 -43.94 -2.78
N ASP A 39 12.16 -44.56 -1.61
CA ASP A 39 13.30 -45.29 -1.05
C ASP A 39 14.71 -44.67 -1.16
N THR A 40 15.13 -43.92 -0.13
CA THR A 40 16.34 -44.16 0.69
C THR A 40 16.57 -42.97 1.64
N ARG A 41 16.35 -43.19 2.95
CA ARG A 41 16.64 -42.30 4.10
C ARG A 41 16.58 -40.78 3.84
N SER A 42 15.37 -40.24 3.79
CA SER A 42 15.11 -38.79 3.75
C SER A 42 15.57 -38.13 5.05
N ARG A 43 16.69 -37.40 5.03
CA ARG A 43 17.01 -36.42 6.09
C ARG A 43 16.09 -35.23 5.90
N VAL A 44 15.17 -35.03 6.85
CA VAL A 44 14.37 -33.81 6.94
C VAL A 44 15.30 -32.69 7.40
N ILE A 45 15.74 -31.84 6.46
CA ILE A 45 16.38 -30.57 6.80
C ILE A 45 15.27 -29.58 7.08
N CYS A 46 14.82 -29.50 8.34
CA CYS A 46 14.03 -28.39 8.82
C CYS A 46 14.96 -27.18 9.00
N GLY A 47 15.17 -26.43 7.92
CA GLY A 47 15.68 -25.06 8.02
C GLY A 47 14.57 -24.14 8.55
N PRO A 48 14.89 -23.09 9.32
CA PRO A 48 13.90 -22.07 9.66
C PRO A 48 13.39 -21.43 8.35
N VAL A 49 12.12 -21.64 8.02
CA VAL A 49 11.43 -20.84 7.01
C VAL A 49 11.30 -19.44 7.58
N SER A 50 12.04 -18.48 7.02
CA SER A 50 11.97 -17.08 7.40
C SER A 50 10.55 -16.56 7.18
N THR A 51 9.80 -16.38 8.26
CA THR A 51 8.50 -15.70 8.26
C THR A 51 8.70 -14.18 8.22
N SER A 52 9.35 -13.69 7.17
CA SER A 52 9.37 -12.25 6.85
C SER A 52 8.15 -11.94 6.01
N LEU A 53 7.02 -11.60 6.65
CA LEU A 53 5.76 -11.22 5.99
C LEU A 53 5.81 -9.83 5.32
N ALA A 54 6.93 -9.11 5.39
CA ALA A 54 7.10 -7.85 4.67
C ALA A 54 7.61 -8.13 3.26
N SER A 55 6.76 -7.92 2.25
CA SER A 55 7.23 -7.86 0.87
C SER A 55 8.09 -6.60 0.73
N GLN A 56 9.38 -6.78 0.51
CA GLN A 56 10.32 -5.69 0.33
C GLN A 56 10.22 -5.15 -1.10
N VAL A 57 10.22 -3.83 -1.24
CA VAL A 57 10.26 -3.14 -2.53
C VAL A 57 11.55 -2.34 -2.57
N ASN A 58 12.43 -2.67 -3.52
CA ASN A 58 13.64 -1.89 -3.72
C ASN A 58 13.29 -0.57 -4.40
N ILE A 59 13.90 0.52 -3.92
CA ILE A 59 13.63 1.88 -4.39
C ILE A 59 14.96 2.61 -4.60
N VAL A 60 15.04 3.35 -5.70
CA VAL A 60 16.14 4.28 -6.00
C VAL A 60 15.58 5.69 -5.93
N ARG A 61 16.15 6.53 -5.08
CA ARG A 61 15.91 7.99 -5.12
C ARG A 61 16.79 8.58 -6.22
N LEU A 62 16.18 8.81 -7.38
CA LEU A 62 16.78 9.53 -8.51
C LEU A 62 17.02 10.99 -8.14
N ASP A 63 16.19 11.53 -7.26
CA ASP A 63 16.40 12.81 -6.58
C ASP A 63 16.66 12.59 -5.08
N PRO A 64 17.94 12.58 -4.65
CA PRO A 64 18.29 12.36 -3.24
C PRO A 64 17.86 13.50 -2.30
N GLY A 65 17.50 14.67 -2.84
CA GLY A 65 17.04 15.82 -2.08
C GLY A 65 15.60 15.68 -1.57
N LEU A 66 14.85 14.70 -2.09
CA LEU A 66 13.51 14.38 -1.59
C LEU A 66 13.55 13.32 -0.48
N PRO A 67 12.61 13.37 0.48
CA PRO A 67 12.45 12.30 1.46
C PRO A 67 12.09 10.98 0.78
N LEU A 68 12.42 9.87 1.45
CA LEU A 68 11.93 8.56 1.00
C LEU A 68 10.40 8.51 1.21
N PRO A 69 9.61 8.02 0.24
CA PRO A 69 8.18 7.80 0.42
C PRO A 69 7.89 7.01 1.69
N SER A 70 6.98 7.52 2.52
CA SER A 70 6.61 6.90 3.79
C SER A 70 5.09 6.88 3.97
N ARG A 71 4.62 5.98 4.83
CA ARG A 71 3.25 6.00 5.33
C ARG A 71 3.07 7.19 6.29
N ALA A 72 1.89 7.78 6.32
CA ALA A 72 1.59 8.85 7.27
C ALA A 72 1.30 8.27 8.67
N HIS A 73 0.61 7.14 8.73
CA HIS A 73 0.29 6.40 9.95
C HIS A 73 0.59 4.91 9.79
N GLU A 74 0.68 4.22 10.92
CA GLU A 74 0.78 2.76 10.93
C GLU A 74 -0.49 2.15 10.31
N GLY A 75 -0.30 1.20 9.39
CA GLY A 75 -1.40 0.52 8.69
C GLY A 75 -1.94 1.25 7.45
N ASP A 76 -1.48 2.46 7.14
CA ASP A 76 -1.86 3.15 5.89
C ASP A 76 -1.49 2.28 4.67
N ALA A 77 -2.40 2.20 3.70
CA ALA A 77 -2.25 1.29 2.56
C ALA A 77 -1.11 1.68 1.61
N GLY A 78 -0.86 2.97 1.45
CA GLY A 78 0.12 3.52 0.51
C GLY A 78 1.20 4.37 1.18
N VAL A 79 2.32 4.55 0.49
CA VAL A 79 3.34 5.55 0.83
C VAL A 79 3.14 6.80 0.00
N ASP A 80 3.28 7.98 0.59
CA ASP A 80 3.11 9.24 -0.12
C ASP A 80 4.28 9.49 -1.09
N LEU A 81 3.97 9.82 -2.34
CA LEU A 81 4.92 10.23 -3.38
C LEU A 81 5.04 11.75 -3.42
N PHE A 82 6.27 12.23 -3.54
CA PHE A 82 6.60 13.65 -3.59
C PHE A 82 6.65 14.18 -5.03
N SER A 83 6.43 15.48 -5.23
CA SER A 83 6.79 16.16 -6.47
C SER A 83 8.27 16.50 -6.49
N ALA A 84 8.96 16.24 -7.60
CA ALA A 84 10.33 16.67 -7.83
C ALA A 84 10.45 18.05 -8.47
N GLU A 85 9.33 18.66 -8.85
CA GLU A 85 9.29 19.92 -9.59
C GLU A 85 8.12 20.82 -9.16
N ASP A 86 8.29 22.12 -9.37
CA ASP A 86 7.21 23.08 -9.21
C ASP A 86 6.35 23.06 -10.48
N VAL A 87 5.02 23.00 -10.32
CA VAL A 87 4.08 23.08 -11.43
C VAL A 87 2.80 23.78 -11.00
N GLN A 88 2.31 24.66 -11.86
CA GLN A 88 0.99 25.26 -11.72
C GLN A 88 0.04 24.64 -12.74
N LEU A 89 -1.11 24.17 -12.28
CA LEU A 89 -2.18 23.61 -13.10
C LEU A 89 -3.37 24.58 -13.14
N ALA A 90 -3.55 25.26 -14.27
CA ALA A 90 -4.79 25.99 -14.52
C ALA A 90 -6.01 25.05 -14.54
N PRO A 91 -7.24 25.55 -14.36
CA PRO A 91 -8.47 24.77 -14.49
C PRO A 91 -8.50 23.90 -15.76
N GLY A 92 -8.75 22.60 -15.59
CA GLY A 92 -8.77 21.61 -16.69
C GLY A 92 -7.41 21.22 -17.28
N HIS A 93 -6.30 21.82 -16.83
CA HIS A 93 -4.96 21.48 -17.31
C HIS A 93 -4.39 20.26 -16.59
N ARG A 94 -3.47 19.57 -17.29
CA ARG A 94 -2.75 18.39 -16.79
C ARG A 94 -1.25 18.52 -17.00
N ALA A 95 -0.47 17.89 -16.14
CA ALA A 95 0.97 17.78 -16.28
C ALA A 95 1.45 16.37 -15.89
N LEU A 96 2.51 15.91 -16.53
CA LEU A 96 3.20 14.68 -16.17
C LEU A 96 4.35 15.01 -15.21
N VAL A 97 4.08 14.88 -13.91
CA VAL A 97 4.96 15.35 -12.83
C VAL A 97 5.91 14.24 -12.38
N ARG A 98 7.21 14.54 -12.31
CA ARG A 98 8.24 13.63 -11.82
C ARG A 98 8.18 13.47 -10.30
N THR A 99 8.49 12.26 -9.82
CA THR A 99 8.50 11.96 -8.38
C THR A 99 9.89 11.83 -7.78
N GLY A 100 10.94 11.76 -8.60
CA GLY A 100 12.31 11.56 -8.13
C GLY A 100 12.59 10.14 -7.62
N VAL A 101 11.71 9.17 -7.86
CA VAL A 101 11.91 7.77 -7.45
C VAL A 101 11.67 6.77 -8.58
N ALA A 102 12.45 5.71 -8.59
CA ALA A 102 12.21 4.49 -9.36
C ALA A 102 12.09 3.31 -8.39
N VAL A 103 11.25 2.33 -8.70
CA VAL A 103 11.02 1.16 -7.84
C VAL A 103 11.15 -0.13 -8.62
N ALA A 104 11.45 -1.22 -7.92
CA ALA A 104 11.36 -2.57 -8.45
C ALA A 104 10.19 -3.30 -7.78
N ILE A 105 9.02 -3.25 -8.41
CA ILE A 105 7.85 -4.01 -7.96
C ILE A 105 8.14 -5.52 -8.15
N PRO A 106 7.91 -6.37 -7.13
CA PRO A 106 8.10 -7.81 -7.26
C PRO A 106 7.26 -8.42 -8.37
N PHE A 107 7.76 -9.46 -9.04
CA PHE A 107 6.97 -10.22 -10.01
C PHE A 107 5.72 -10.82 -9.36
N GLY A 108 4.57 -10.79 -10.06
CA GLY A 108 3.26 -11.16 -9.51
C GLY A 108 2.65 -10.07 -8.60
N MET A 109 3.21 -8.87 -8.61
CA MET A 109 2.65 -7.69 -7.95
C MET A 109 2.54 -6.52 -8.92
N VAL A 110 1.72 -5.54 -8.54
CA VAL A 110 1.50 -4.28 -9.24
C VAL A 110 1.66 -3.12 -8.25
N GLY A 111 2.30 -2.04 -8.71
CA GLY A 111 2.25 -0.76 -8.00
C GLY A 111 1.06 0.06 -8.49
N LEU A 112 0.29 0.66 -7.59
CA LEU A 112 -0.89 1.46 -7.92
C LEU A 112 -0.73 2.87 -7.40
N VAL A 113 -0.73 3.86 -8.29
CA VAL A 113 -0.64 5.28 -7.97
C VAL A 113 -2.05 5.85 -7.82
N HIS A 114 -2.42 6.22 -6.60
CA HIS A 114 -3.74 6.75 -6.26
C HIS A 114 -3.66 8.26 -5.93
N PRO A 115 -4.73 9.02 -6.19
CA PRO A 115 -4.88 10.38 -5.68
C PRO A 115 -4.90 10.41 -4.14
N ARG A 116 -4.51 11.54 -3.56
CA ARG A 116 -4.67 11.81 -2.12
C ARG A 116 -6.01 12.49 -1.90
N SER A 117 -6.86 11.92 -1.05
CA SER A 117 -8.25 12.38 -0.84
C SER A 117 -8.34 13.84 -0.40
N GLY A 118 -7.40 14.32 0.40
CA GLY A 118 -7.36 15.71 0.85
C GLY A 118 -7.22 16.73 -0.28
N LEU A 119 -6.35 16.47 -1.27
CA LEU A 119 -6.16 17.37 -2.42
C LEU A 119 -7.34 17.25 -3.41
N ALA A 120 -7.88 16.05 -3.58
CA ALA A 120 -9.05 15.82 -4.42
C ALA A 120 -10.26 16.62 -3.92
N ALA A 121 -10.55 16.59 -2.62
CA ALA A 121 -11.74 17.25 -2.06
C ALA A 121 -11.55 18.77 -1.87
N ARG A 122 -10.34 19.25 -1.57
CA ARG A 122 -10.11 20.67 -1.25
C ARG A 122 -9.87 21.55 -2.46
N VAL A 123 -9.18 21.03 -3.47
CA VAL A 123 -8.73 21.82 -4.63
C VAL A 123 -8.99 21.12 -5.97
N GLY A 124 -9.69 19.98 -5.99
CA GLY A 124 -10.01 19.29 -7.24
C GLY A 124 -8.82 18.60 -7.91
N LEU A 125 -7.72 18.34 -7.20
CA LEU A 125 -6.57 17.65 -7.79
C LEU A 125 -6.87 16.15 -8.00
N SER A 126 -6.68 15.67 -9.22
CA SER A 126 -6.82 14.26 -9.57
C SER A 126 -5.64 13.78 -10.41
N ILE A 127 -5.70 12.51 -10.83
CA ILE A 127 -4.72 11.86 -11.70
C ILE A 127 -5.47 11.29 -12.89
N VAL A 128 -5.09 11.68 -14.11
CA VAL A 128 -5.79 11.33 -15.36
C VAL A 128 -5.94 9.82 -15.54
N ASN A 129 -4.87 9.07 -15.25
CA ASN A 129 -4.83 7.62 -15.40
C ASN A 129 -5.06 6.88 -14.08
N SER A 130 -5.79 7.47 -13.13
CA SER A 130 -6.05 6.85 -11.82
C SER A 130 -6.94 5.59 -11.94
N PRO A 131 -6.59 4.47 -11.26
CA PRO A 131 -5.32 4.23 -10.57
C PRO A 131 -4.19 3.97 -11.57
N GLY A 132 -3.04 4.61 -11.38
CA GLY A 132 -1.89 4.45 -12.29
C GLY A 132 -1.17 3.12 -12.06
N THR A 133 -1.03 2.30 -13.10
CA THR A 133 -0.40 0.97 -13.05
C THR A 133 1.12 1.05 -13.22
N ILE A 134 1.87 0.56 -12.23
CA ILE A 134 3.33 0.41 -12.27
C ILE A 134 3.68 -1.08 -12.34
N ASP A 135 4.21 -1.50 -13.48
CA ASP A 135 4.52 -2.90 -13.75
C ASP A 135 5.75 -3.41 -13.01
N ALA A 136 5.77 -4.72 -12.71
CA ALA A 136 6.92 -5.42 -12.14
C ALA A 136 8.22 -5.27 -12.94
N GLY A 137 8.12 -5.10 -14.27
CA GLY A 137 9.26 -4.88 -15.17
C GLY A 137 9.75 -3.44 -15.23
N TYR A 138 8.98 -2.47 -14.73
CA TYR A 138 9.33 -1.05 -14.86
C TYR A 138 10.51 -0.67 -13.95
N ARG A 139 11.50 0.02 -14.50
CA ARG A 139 12.68 0.53 -13.76
C ARG A 139 12.93 2.02 -13.99
N GLY A 140 12.05 2.67 -14.76
CA GLY A 140 12.11 4.11 -14.95
C GLY A 140 11.61 4.88 -13.73
N GLU A 141 11.67 6.20 -13.83
CA GLU A 141 11.11 7.10 -12.84
C GLU A 141 9.58 6.98 -12.80
N ILE A 142 8.99 6.90 -11.61
CA ILE A 142 7.53 7.04 -11.45
C ILE A 142 7.16 8.49 -11.76
N LYS A 143 6.19 8.68 -12.64
CA LYS A 143 5.61 9.99 -12.95
C LYS A 143 4.11 9.97 -12.69
N VAL A 144 3.54 11.11 -12.31
CA VAL A 144 2.14 11.26 -11.96
C VAL A 144 1.47 12.21 -12.94
N SER A 145 0.46 11.73 -13.68
CA SER A 145 -0.32 12.54 -14.62
C SER A 145 -1.37 13.37 -13.87
N LEU A 146 -0.93 14.38 -13.12
CA LEU A 146 -1.80 15.28 -12.37
C LEU A 146 -2.74 16.05 -13.30
N ILE A 147 -3.98 16.26 -12.86
CA ILE A 147 -4.98 17.10 -13.51
C ILE A 147 -5.73 17.94 -12.49
N ASN A 148 -5.99 19.19 -12.84
CA ASN A 148 -6.86 20.07 -12.09
C ASN A 148 -8.30 19.93 -12.61
N LEU A 149 -9.20 19.41 -11.78
CA LEU A 149 -10.63 19.30 -12.06
C LEU A 149 -11.46 20.46 -11.50
N ASP A 150 -10.84 21.39 -10.77
CA ASP A 150 -11.50 22.62 -10.36
C ASP A 150 -11.78 23.49 -11.60
N PRO A 151 -13.00 24.03 -11.75
CA PRO A 151 -13.38 24.80 -12.93
C PRO A 151 -12.83 26.23 -12.95
N VAL A 152 -12.27 26.74 -11.84
CA VAL A 152 -11.96 28.16 -11.67
C VAL A 152 -10.58 28.41 -11.08
N ALA A 153 -10.19 27.72 -10.02
CA ALA A 153 -8.96 27.97 -9.28
C ALA A 153 -7.77 27.18 -9.84
N PRO A 154 -6.60 27.82 -10.05
CA PRO A 154 -5.37 27.09 -10.32
C PRO A 154 -4.89 26.31 -9.09
N ILE A 155 -4.11 25.26 -9.33
CA ILE A 155 -3.44 24.47 -8.28
C ILE A 155 -1.94 24.65 -8.43
N ASP A 156 -1.29 25.18 -7.40
CA ASP A 156 0.16 25.20 -7.27
C ASP A 156 0.64 23.94 -6.57
N VAL A 157 1.52 23.20 -7.21
CA VAL A 157 2.25 22.07 -6.65
C VAL A 157 3.70 22.49 -6.54
N HIS A 158 4.24 22.42 -5.34
CA HIS A 158 5.65 22.72 -5.10
C HIS A 158 6.49 21.45 -5.03
N ARG A 159 7.76 21.58 -5.38
CA ARG A 159 8.75 20.54 -5.10
C ARG A 159 8.70 20.16 -3.62
N GLY A 160 8.61 18.86 -3.34
CA GLY A 160 8.50 18.34 -1.98
C GLY A 160 7.07 18.22 -1.44
N ASP A 161 6.06 18.68 -2.19
CA ASP A 161 4.67 18.37 -1.85
C ASP A 161 4.37 16.89 -2.08
N ARG A 162 3.53 16.32 -1.21
CA ARG A 162 3.02 14.94 -1.36
C ARG A 162 1.81 14.96 -2.30
N ILE A 163 1.98 14.46 -3.52
CA ILE A 163 1.02 14.64 -4.62
C ILE A 163 0.17 13.41 -4.93
N ALA A 164 0.66 12.21 -4.58
CA ALA A 164 -0.01 10.94 -4.82
C ALA A 164 0.38 9.94 -3.73
N GLN A 165 -0.22 8.75 -3.73
CA GLN A 165 0.20 7.65 -2.87
C GLN A 165 0.40 6.38 -3.70
N LEU A 166 1.45 5.61 -3.40
CA LEU A 166 1.77 4.35 -4.04
C LEU A 166 1.37 3.18 -3.15
N LEU A 167 0.49 2.31 -3.64
CA LEU A 167 0.15 1.03 -3.06
C LEU A 167 0.88 -0.08 -3.81
N VAL A 168 1.08 -1.23 -3.17
CA VAL A 168 1.60 -2.44 -3.83
C VAL A 168 0.72 -3.62 -3.47
N GLN A 169 0.23 -4.34 -4.48
CA GLN A 169 -0.71 -5.45 -4.33
C GLN A 169 -0.30 -6.63 -5.18
N ARG A 170 -0.73 -7.84 -4.80
CA ARG A 170 -0.65 -9.02 -5.67
C ARG A 170 -1.58 -8.83 -6.86
N VAL A 171 -1.16 -9.34 -8.02
CA VAL A 171 -1.97 -9.37 -9.24
C VAL A 171 -1.88 -10.76 -9.87
N GLU A 172 -3.01 -11.26 -10.36
CA GLU A 172 -3.04 -12.50 -11.12
C GLU A 172 -2.55 -12.23 -12.54
N LEU A 173 -1.52 -12.95 -12.97
CA LEU A 173 -1.02 -12.91 -14.34
C LEU A 173 -1.80 -13.92 -15.17
N VAL A 174 -2.99 -13.51 -15.62
CA VAL A 174 -3.96 -14.39 -16.28
C VAL A 174 -3.51 -14.81 -17.68
N GLU A 175 -3.86 -16.04 -18.05
CA GLU A 175 -3.84 -16.52 -19.44
C GLU A 175 -5.27 -16.43 -19.99
N LEU A 176 -5.42 -15.82 -21.18
CA LEU A 176 -6.72 -15.73 -21.83
C LEU A 176 -7.02 -17.02 -22.59
N VAL A 177 -8.21 -17.58 -22.38
CA VAL A 177 -8.72 -18.76 -23.09
C VAL A 177 -9.97 -18.36 -23.87
N GLU A 178 -9.88 -18.39 -25.20
CA GLU A 178 -10.98 -18.05 -26.10
C GLU A 178 -12.01 -19.19 -26.18
N VAL A 179 -13.30 -18.84 -26.13
CA VAL A 179 -14.45 -19.77 -26.20
C VAL A 179 -15.55 -19.16 -27.06
N SER A 180 -16.37 -19.98 -27.72
CA SER A 180 -17.46 -19.47 -28.58
C SER A 180 -18.67 -18.97 -27.78
N SER A 181 -18.87 -19.50 -26.57
CA SER A 181 -19.80 -18.98 -25.56
C SER A 181 -19.38 -19.40 -24.15
N PHE A 182 -19.92 -18.74 -23.12
CA PHE A 182 -19.69 -19.15 -21.73
C PHE A 182 -20.34 -20.49 -21.37
N ASP A 183 -21.41 -20.88 -22.08
CA ASP A 183 -22.03 -22.20 -21.94
C ASP A 183 -21.10 -23.32 -22.41
N GLU A 184 -20.40 -23.13 -23.53
CA GLU A 184 -19.39 -24.08 -24.02
C GLU A 184 -18.26 -24.27 -23.01
N ALA A 185 -17.88 -23.20 -22.32
CA ALA A 185 -16.89 -23.23 -21.25
C ALA A 185 -17.38 -23.92 -19.97
N GLY A 186 -18.65 -24.33 -19.91
CA GLY A 186 -19.26 -24.95 -18.73
C GLY A 186 -19.43 -23.99 -17.54
N LEU A 187 -19.49 -22.69 -17.81
CA LEU A 187 -19.75 -21.70 -16.77
C LEU A 187 -21.24 -21.64 -16.46
N ALA A 188 -21.57 -21.58 -15.18
CA ALA A 188 -22.96 -21.43 -14.74
C ALA A 188 -23.45 -19.99 -14.95
N GLU A 189 -24.77 -19.86 -15.16
CA GLU A 189 -25.46 -18.57 -15.14
C GLU A 189 -25.16 -17.80 -13.85
N THR A 190 -24.98 -16.48 -13.99
CA THR A 190 -24.68 -15.61 -12.86
C THR A 190 -25.88 -14.75 -12.49
N SER A 191 -26.00 -14.38 -11.21
CA SER A 191 -27.07 -13.49 -10.76
C SER A 191 -27.00 -12.08 -11.37
N ARG A 192 -25.85 -11.69 -11.96
CA ARG A 192 -25.65 -10.41 -12.65
C ARG A 192 -25.98 -10.49 -14.15
N GLY A 193 -25.72 -11.63 -14.79
CA GLY A 193 -25.81 -11.76 -16.24
C GLY A 193 -24.96 -10.72 -16.97
N ASP A 194 -25.53 -10.08 -17.98
CA ASP A 194 -24.95 -8.99 -18.77
C ASP A 194 -25.19 -7.58 -18.17
N GLY A 195 -25.79 -7.48 -16.98
CA GLY A 195 -26.14 -6.22 -16.34
C GLY A 195 -24.92 -5.40 -15.86
N GLY A 196 -24.68 -4.26 -16.51
CA GLY A 196 -23.66 -3.26 -16.16
C GLY A 196 -24.17 -1.80 -16.23
N HIS A 197 -23.27 -0.83 -16.09
CA HIS A 197 -23.55 0.61 -16.31
C HIS A 197 -24.73 1.19 -15.51
N GLY A 198 -24.84 0.82 -14.23
CA GLY A 198 -25.93 1.30 -13.37
C GLY A 198 -27.17 0.42 -13.34
N SER A 199 -27.10 -0.81 -13.87
CA SER A 199 -28.18 -1.81 -13.84
C SER A 199 -28.78 -2.12 -12.45
N SER A 200 -28.07 -1.82 -11.36
CA SER A 200 -28.58 -1.95 -9.99
C SER A 200 -29.41 -0.75 -9.51
N GLY A 201 -29.54 0.31 -10.32
CA GLY A 201 -30.19 1.56 -9.95
C GLY A 201 -29.49 2.27 -8.79
N GLY A 202 -30.26 3.04 -8.03
CA GLY A 202 -29.80 3.75 -6.82
C GLY A 202 -29.55 5.25 -7.00
N HIS A 203 -29.87 5.79 -8.18
CA HIS A 203 -29.82 7.23 -8.47
C HIS A 203 -30.94 7.59 -9.46
N ALA A 204 -31.50 8.79 -9.39
CA ALA A 204 -32.64 9.21 -10.23
C ALA A 204 -32.33 9.24 -11.74
N SER A 205 -31.06 9.17 -12.12
CA SER A 205 -30.61 9.11 -13.51
C SER A 205 -30.34 7.69 -14.03
N LEU A 206 -30.57 6.66 -13.21
CA LEU A 206 -30.30 5.25 -13.51
C LEU A 206 -31.60 4.46 -13.63
#